data_AF-A0A2U3A2X6-F1
#
_entry.id   AF-A0A2U3A2X6-F1
#
_cell.length_a   1.000
_cell.length_b   1.000
_cell.length_c   1.000
_cell.angle_alpha   90.00
_cell.angle_beta   90.00
_cell.angle_gamma   90.00
#
_symmetry.space_group_name_H-M   'P 1'
#
loop_
_entity.id
_entity.type
_entity.pdbx_description
1 polymer ?
#
loop_
_entity_poly.entity_id
_entity_poly.type
_entity_poly.pdbx_seq_one_letter_code
_entity_poly.pdbx_strand_id
1 'polypeptide(L)'
;MRLFSGPRRAALEQAVRRLREGAAIDEVVSSLPVGVTGPLLARHAPPPVAAPGPPVPGLYLCPVGACNRAEQRYAGQGPPECLVHERVLTFVPDA
;
A
#
# COMPACT_ATOMS: atom_id res chain seq x y z
N MET A 1 2.45 3.13 -13.99
CA MET A 1 3.74 3.84 -13.91
C MET A 1 4.72 3.01 -13.10
N ARG A 2 5.86 2.58 -13.67
CA ARG A 2 6.90 1.84 -12.93
C ARG A 2 8.00 2.84 -12.53
N LEU A 3 7.94 3.33 -11.30
CA LEU A 3 8.81 4.40 -10.80
C LEU A 3 10.23 3.92 -10.39
N PHE A 4 10.50 2.61 -10.36
CA PHE A 4 11.79 2.06 -9.95
C PHE A 4 12.24 0.90 -10.85
N SER A 5 13.51 0.93 -11.28
CA SER A 5 14.18 -0.19 -11.94
C SER A 5 14.42 -1.34 -10.95
N GLY A 6 14.51 -2.58 -11.44
CA GLY A 6 14.69 -3.80 -10.61
C GLY A 6 15.71 -3.67 -9.46
N PRO A 7 16.96 -3.21 -9.71
CA PRO A 7 17.95 -3.07 -8.64
C PRO A 7 17.61 -1.99 -7.60
N ARG A 8 16.96 -0.89 -8.01
CA ARG A 8 16.50 0.15 -7.06
C ARG A 8 15.38 -0.33 -6.17
N ARG A 9 14.49 -1.18 -6.71
CA ARG A 9 13.40 -1.78 -5.94
C ARG A 9 13.94 -2.75 -4.89
N ALA A 10 14.90 -3.60 -5.24
CA ALA A 10 15.51 -4.55 -4.30
C ALA A 10 16.22 -3.83 -3.13
N ALA A 11 16.97 -2.76 -3.42
CA ALA A 11 17.62 -1.95 -2.38
C ALA A 11 16.61 -1.30 -1.42
N LEU A 12 15.47 -0.82 -1.94
CA LEU A 12 14.40 -0.25 -1.12
C LEU A 12 13.72 -1.31 -0.24
N GLU A 13 13.41 -2.48 -0.79
CA GLU A 13 12.80 -3.59 -0.04
C GLU A 13 13.71 -4.05 1.12
N GLN A 14 15.03 -4.11 0.89
CA GLN A 14 16.01 -4.43 1.92
C GLN A 14 16.09 -3.34 3.01
N ALA A 15 16.06 -2.06 2.62
CA ALA A 15 16.02 -0.94 3.57
C ALA A 15 14.77 -0.98 4.45
N VAL A 16 13.60 -1.23 3.88
CA VAL A 16 12.33 -1.38 4.63
C VAL A 16 12.41 -2.54 5.62
N ARG A 17 13.02 -3.66 5.23
CA ARG A 17 13.21 -4.81 6.13
C ARG A 17 14.07 -4.44 7.34
N ARG A 18 15.21 -3.77 7.13
CA ARG A 18 16.10 -3.33 8.23
C ARG A 18 15.40 -2.37 9.20
N LEU A 19 14.56 -1.47 8.69
CA LEU A 19 13.77 -0.57 9.54
C LEU A 19 12.75 -1.33 10.41
N ARG A 20 12.09 -2.36 9.87
CA ARG A 20 11.18 -3.21 10.64
C ARG A 20 11.90 -4.01 11.72
N GLU A 21 13.17 -4.35 11.48
CA GLU A 21 14.06 -5.02 12.44
C GLU A 21 14.67 -4.05 13.47
N GLY A 22 14.32 -2.76 13.42
CA GLY A 22 14.74 -1.77 14.42
C GLY A 22 16.06 -1.06 14.10
N ALA A 23 16.57 -1.16 12.87
CA ALA A 23 17.76 -0.41 12.46
C ALA A 23 17.53 1.11 12.55
N ALA A 24 18.60 1.84 12.87
CA ALA A 24 18.56 3.30 12.92
C ALA A 24 18.26 3.89 11.54
N ILE A 25 17.34 4.86 11.48
CA ILE A 25 16.89 5.46 10.23
C ILE A 25 18.05 6.09 9.46
N ASP A 26 18.97 6.78 10.15
CA ASP A 26 20.12 7.43 9.54
C ASP A 26 21.08 6.44 8.85
N GLU A 27 21.27 5.26 9.44
CA GLU A 27 22.09 4.18 8.88
C GLU A 27 21.43 3.60 7.61
N VAL A 28 20.11 3.41 7.64
CA VAL A 28 19.37 2.90 6.48
C VAL A 28 19.39 3.90 5.34
N VAL A 29 19.15 5.20 5.61
CA VAL A 29 19.13 6.25 4.60
C VAL A 29 20.49 6.43 3.94
N SER A 30 21.57 6.42 4.72
CA SER A 30 22.94 6.54 4.20
C SER A 30 23.38 5.33 3.36
N SER A 31 22.77 4.16 3.55
CA SER A 31 23.02 2.96 2.73
C SER A 31 22.30 2.93 1.38
N LEU A 32 21.32 3.81 1.16
CA LEU A 32 20.57 3.83 -0.09
C LEU A 32 21.38 4.48 -1.21
N PRO A 33 21.42 3.90 -2.43
CA PRO A 33 22.11 4.47 -3.58
C PRO A 33 21.26 5.59 -4.23
N VAL A 34 20.86 6.57 -3.43
CA VAL A 34 20.10 7.75 -3.84
C VAL A 34 20.87 9.00 -3.44
N GLY A 35 21.15 9.88 -4.40
CA GLY A 35 21.68 11.20 -4.10
C GLY A 35 20.54 12.08 -3.59
N VAL A 36 20.64 12.55 -2.35
CA VAL A 36 19.75 13.61 -1.84
C VAL A 36 20.27 14.95 -2.37
N THR A 37 20.10 15.18 -3.67
CA THR A 37 20.46 16.46 -4.31
C THR A 37 19.27 17.40 -4.24
N GLY A 38 19.12 18.05 -3.10
CA GLY A 38 18.19 19.17 -2.94
C GLY A 38 18.04 19.56 -1.49
N PRO A 39 17.86 20.85 -1.18
CA PRO A 39 17.43 21.25 0.15
C PRO A 39 16.17 20.43 0.51
N LEU A 40 16.09 20.01 1.78
CA LEU A 40 14.83 19.60 2.40
C LEU A 40 13.92 20.84 2.43
N LEU A 41 13.46 21.28 1.25
CA LEU A 41 12.23 22.03 1.16
C LEU A 41 11.26 21.16 1.92
N ALA A 42 10.64 21.72 2.96
CA ALA A 42 9.45 21.18 3.57
C ALA A 42 8.40 21.07 2.45
N ARG A 43 8.55 20.07 1.58
CA ARG A 43 7.54 19.60 0.67
C ARG A 43 6.48 19.18 1.64
N HIS A 44 5.46 20.01 1.76
CA HIS A 44 4.24 19.73 2.50
C HIS A 44 4.01 18.24 2.35
N ALA A 45 4.24 17.49 3.43
CA ALA A 45 3.81 16.11 3.47
C ALA A 45 2.35 16.19 3.00
N PRO A 46 1.94 15.44 1.97
CA PRO A 46 0.54 15.46 1.57
C PRO A 46 -0.24 15.26 2.87
N PRO A 47 -1.24 16.12 3.15
CA PRO A 47 -1.98 16.01 4.39
C PRO A 47 -2.37 14.54 4.56
N PRO A 48 -2.25 13.97 5.78
CA PRO A 48 -2.66 12.60 6.02
C PRO A 48 -4.03 12.45 5.37
N VAL A 49 -4.19 11.43 4.51
CA VAL A 49 -5.42 11.23 3.72
C VAL A 49 -6.54 10.99 4.72
N ALA A 50 -7.15 12.09 5.16
CA ALA A 50 -8.06 12.14 6.31
C ALA A 50 -9.46 11.64 5.92
N ALA A 51 -9.69 11.42 4.63
CA ALA A 51 -10.93 10.90 4.09
C ALA A 51 -10.61 9.64 3.28
N PRO A 52 -11.38 8.55 3.44
CA PRO A 52 -11.41 7.49 2.44
C PRO A 52 -11.55 8.13 1.06
N GLY A 53 -10.72 7.72 0.08
CA GLY A 53 -10.89 8.16 -1.30
C GLY A 53 -12.29 7.80 -1.82
N PRO A 54 -12.72 8.24 -3.01
CA PRO A 54 -14.05 7.92 -3.51
C PRO A 54 -14.33 6.40 -3.48
N PRO A 55 -15.59 5.98 -3.25
CA PRO A 55 -15.95 4.57 -3.30
C PRO A 55 -15.60 4.00 -4.69
N VAL A 56 -15.02 2.81 -4.71
CA VAL A 56 -14.79 2.11 -5.98
C VAL A 56 -16.12 1.51 -6.42
N PRO A 57 -16.57 1.77 -7.66
CA PRO A 57 -17.81 1.19 -8.19
C PRO A 57 -17.76 -0.33 -8.12
N GLY A 58 -18.80 -0.95 -7.57
CA GLY A 58 -18.88 -2.39 -7.31
C GLY A 58 -18.71 -2.79 -5.85
N LEU A 59 -18.92 -4.09 -5.60
CA LEU A 59 -18.92 -4.72 -4.29
C LEU A 59 -17.98 -5.91 -4.21
N TYR A 60 -17.55 -6.23 -3.00
CA TYR A 60 -16.75 -7.38 -2.67
C TYR A 60 -17.59 -8.44 -1.96
N LEU A 61 -17.67 -9.63 -2.55
CA LEU A 61 -18.48 -10.75 -2.09
C LEU A 61 -17.64 -11.91 -1.57
N CYS A 62 -18.28 -12.80 -0.81
CA CYS A 62 -17.66 -14.02 -0.31
C CYS A 62 -17.03 -14.85 -1.45
N PRO A 63 -15.75 -15.23 -1.35
CA PRO A 63 -15.04 -15.92 -2.44
C PRO A 63 -15.58 -17.32 -2.73
N VAL A 64 -16.28 -17.92 -1.77
CA VAL A 64 -16.87 -19.27 -1.89
C VAL A 64 -18.40 -19.24 -1.98
N GLY A 65 -19.02 -18.06 -1.97
CA GLY A 65 -20.48 -17.92 -2.00
C GLY A 65 -21.21 -18.51 -0.77
N ALA A 66 -20.49 -18.82 0.31
CA ALA A 66 -21.08 -19.44 1.51
C ALA A 66 -21.84 -18.44 2.39
N CYS A 67 -21.65 -17.13 2.18
CA CYS A 67 -22.38 -16.09 2.90
C CYS A 67 -22.64 -14.88 2.02
N ASN A 68 -23.64 -14.09 2.39
CA ASN A 68 -24.08 -12.90 1.66
C ASN A 68 -23.34 -11.62 2.11
N ARG A 69 -22.11 -11.75 2.63
CA ARG A 69 -21.31 -10.58 3.00
C ARG A 69 -20.98 -9.79 1.74
N ALA A 70 -21.36 -8.52 1.73
CA ALA A 70 -21.04 -7.54 0.70
C ALA A 70 -20.32 -6.35 1.34
N GLU A 71 -19.19 -5.96 0.78
CA GLU A 71 -18.36 -4.88 1.30
C GLU A 71 -17.93 -3.92 0.18
N GLN A 72 -18.01 -2.62 0.44
CA GLN A 72 -17.54 -1.58 -0.47
C GLN A 72 -16.12 -1.18 -0.10
N ARG A 73 -15.24 -1.02 -1.08
CA ARG A 73 -13.89 -0.47 -0.85
C ARG A 73 -13.84 1.00 -1.27
N TYR A 74 -12.95 1.74 -0.61
CA TYR A 74 -12.62 3.11 -1.00
C TYR A 74 -11.27 3.18 -1.72
N ALA A 75 -11.10 4.19 -2.59
CA ALA A 75 -9.83 4.39 -3.26
C ALA A 75 -8.70 4.64 -2.23
N GLY A 76 -7.58 3.93 -2.41
CA GLY A 76 -6.45 3.94 -1.48
C GLY A 76 -6.46 2.81 -0.44
N GLN A 77 -7.58 2.09 -0.28
CA GLN A 77 -7.64 0.89 0.56
C GLN A 77 -7.22 -0.37 -0.24
N GLY A 78 -6.60 -1.33 0.47
CA GLY A 78 -6.39 -2.68 -0.06
C GLY A 78 -7.72 -3.43 -0.25
N PRO A 79 -7.74 -4.51 -1.04
CA PRO A 79 -8.95 -5.29 -1.21
C PRO A 79 -9.32 -6.00 0.11
N PRO A 80 -10.61 -6.02 0.49
CA PRO A 80 -11.06 -6.63 1.73
C PRO A 80 -10.86 -8.16 1.71
N GLU A 81 -10.60 -8.72 2.89
CA GLU A 81 -10.29 -10.14 3.08
C GLU A 81 -11.40 -10.85 3.87
N CYS A 82 -11.64 -12.11 3.51
CA CYS A 82 -12.39 -13.06 4.30
C CYS A 82 -11.46 -13.75 5.29
N LEU A 83 -11.54 -13.40 6.57
CA LEU A 83 -10.73 -14.01 7.63
C LEU A 83 -11.03 -15.51 7.84
N VAL A 84 -12.24 -15.97 7.50
CA VAL A 84 -12.64 -17.39 7.64
C VAL A 84 -11.94 -18.28 6.62
N HIS A 85 -11.72 -17.76 5.41
CA HIS A 85 -11.11 -18.50 4.31
C HIS A 85 -9.71 -18.02 3.96
N GLU A 86 -9.17 -17.05 4.72
CA GLU A 86 -7.87 -16.40 4.51
C GLU A 86 -7.63 -16.00 3.04
N ARG A 87 -8.67 -15.43 2.42
CA ARG A 87 -8.69 -15.09 0.98
C ARG A 87 -9.30 -13.71 0.76
N VAL A 88 -8.84 -13.05 -0.31
CA VAL A 88 -9.44 -11.80 -0.80
C VAL A 88 -10.88 -12.06 -1.27
N LEU A 89 -11.79 -11.12 -0.99
CA LEU A 89 -13.17 -11.16 -1.46
C LEU A 89 -13.24 -11.01 -3.00
N THR A 90 -14.27 -11.61 -3.62
CA THR A 90 -14.49 -11.52 -5.07
C THR A 90 -15.14 -10.21 -5.44
N PHE A 91 -14.54 -9.47 -6.39
CA PHE A 91 -15.10 -8.21 -6.86
C PHE A 91 -16.22 -8.42 -7.89
N VAL A 92 -17.32 -7.69 -7.74
CA VAL A 92 -18.46 -7.63 -8.66
C VAL A 92 -18.69 -6.16 -9.02
N PRO A 93 -18.56 -5.76 -10.30
CA PRO A 93 -18.79 -4.37 -10.71
C PRO A 93 -20.28 -4.00 -10.62
N ASP A 94 -20.56 -2.73 -10.29
CA ASP A 94 -21.90 -2.16 -10.48
C ASP A 94 -22.16 -2.05 -11.99
N ALA A 95 -23.36 -2.43 -12.42
CA ALA A 95 -23.76 -2.47 -13.83
C ALA A 95 -23.87 -1.08 -14.48
#